data_AF-A0A317SLI2-F1
#
_entry.id   AF-A0A317SLI2-F1
#
_cell.length_a   1.000
_cell.length_b   1.000
_cell.length_c   1.000
_cell.angle_alpha   90.00
_cell.angle_beta   90.00
_cell.angle_gamma   90.00
#
_symmetry.space_group_name_H-M   'P 1'
#
loop_
_entity.id
_entity.type
_entity.pdbx_description
1 polymer ?
#
loop_
_entity_poly.entity_id
_entity_poly.type
_entity_poly.pdbx_seq_one_letter_code
_entity_poly.pdbx_strand_id
1 'polypeptide(L)'
;VIAPWMGPLHGTRNIFIQKDALLAMFQRANDGVHVVLLPISGLEGGSTYLTSDAEGDGRLVVRSMGDHEKSHDGERDVKLLVGFGPDPHETVACVFNHLKRKIKEKLGGEFDSCVTNISSTDTRSKDSSTYPKDSQEWSPWEDGVSYCTWNGLGWDLSEDKILNALEELENSGVQVSNLVIDDTWQTLAGRNYGSSGTWSSFEANEKFPSGLKGIVNKVRERFPNIKHIGVWHALHGYWDGITPNSALAEIYRTIEVSWRDNVNAVTRNLTMVDPEDVGRFYDDFYKQVYLFLAESGIDCVKTDVQCRIEELTSGADKARLAGPYQEAFRKSAIKYFDQRVIYCMSHVPQILYTALLRDDGMKVFLRYSMAYPDTMLMHSKVDLDFYPNIPQSHSWHIFANAMNMILFGQLHIFPDWDMFQTSLLQYASIHAAARCLSGGPIFITDSPESHDRHLVSSMVSTAPSSKTPPRALRPSETAYAADPYLGYLSNRLLCVKNSYLNANGRVHLLGVFNISSTYLVELVGAFWPSGGEWVIRGHNNQSVKKPEGELMVVGLEAGDWEIFTAAAVEDKVAVLGLKENMTGAAAVSRWSVETGEEGKEIQVELRALGTLGKRTPYSETAFKT
;
A
#
# COMPACT_ATOMS: atom_id res chain seq x y z
N VAL A 1 3.09 21.73 -13.70
CA VAL A 1 1.96 20.80 -13.94
C VAL A 1 2.32 19.51 -13.22
N ILE A 2 1.36 18.91 -12.51
CA ILE A 2 1.59 18.05 -11.35
C ILE A 2 1.79 16.61 -11.81
N ALA A 3 2.85 15.98 -11.31
CA ALA A 3 3.07 14.55 -11.44
C ALA A 3 1.88 13.74 -10.91
N PRO A 4 1.60 12.52 -11.41
CA PRO A 4 0.34 11.83 -11.18
C PRO A 4 0.28 11.10 -9.82
N TRP A 5 0.79 11.75 -8.78
CA TRP A 5 0.86 11.22 -7.43
C TRP A 5 0.02 12.06 -6.48
N MET A 6 -0.70 11.37 -5.61
CA MET A 6 -1.52 11.96 -4.56
C MET A 6 -0.71 12.09 -3.28
N GLY A 7 -0.84 13.23 -2.61
CA GLY A 7 -0.25 13.41 -1.29
C GLY A 7 -1.02 14.40 -0.45
N PRO A 8 -0.79 14.36 0.87
CA PRO A 8 -1.45 15.26 1.80
C PRO A 8 -0.99 16.70 1.57
N LEU A 9 -1.94 17.62 1.65
CA LEU A 9 -1.68 19.06 1.71
C LEU A 9 -2.39 19.63 2.93
N HIS A 10 -1.67 20.46 3.68
CA HIS A 10 -2.19 21.10 4.88
C HIS A 10 -2.31 22.60 4.68
N GLY A 11 -3.48 23.12 5.00
CA GLY A 11 -3.72 24.55 5.14
C GLY A 11 -3.54 24.99 6.59
N THR A 12 -3.59 26.31 6.81
CA THR A 12 -3.61 26.87 8.16
C THR A 12 -5.01 27.30 8.56
N ARG A 13 -5.37 28.57 8.36
CA ARG A 13 -6.63 29.14 8.87
C ARG A 13 -7.76 29.14 7.85
N ASN A 14 -7.45 29.48 6.60
CA ASN A 14 -8.42 29.54 5.53
C ASN A 14 -8.28 28.31 4.64
N ILE A 15 -9.41 27.75 4.22
CA ILE A 15 -9.39 26.65 3.26
C ILE A 15 -8.97 27.18 1.89
N PHE A 16 -7.84 26.68 1.41
CA PHE A 16 -7.33 26.99 0.07
C PHE A 16 -6.69 25.74 -0.52
N ILE A 17 -7.34 25.17 -1.53
CA ILE A 17 -6.94 23.95 -2.20
C ILE A 17 -5.92 24.33 -3.29
N GLN A 18 -4.64 24.09 -2.99
CA GLN A 18 -3.53 24.42 -3.90
C GLN A 18 -3.46 23.52 -5.14
N LYS A 19 -3.98 22.29 -5.03
CA LYS A 19 -4.02 21.26 -6.08
C LYS A 19 -5.35 20.53 -5.99
N ASP A 20 -5.90 20.10 -7.12
CA ASP A 20 -7.16 19.37 -7.18
C ASP A 20 -7.19 18.22 -6.15
N ALA A 21 -8.22 18.23 -5.29
CA ALA A 21 -8.30 17.38 -4.11
C ALA A 21 -9.42 16.34 -4.24
N LEU A 22 -9.13 15.10 -3.84
CA LEU A 22 -10.12 14.01 -3.74
C LEU A 22 -10.85 13.97 -2.42
N LEU A 23 -10.28 14.55 -1.37
CA LEU A 23 -10.86 14.63 -0.05
C LEU A 23 -10.37 15.93 0.57
N ALA A 24 -11.29 16.72 1.11
CA ALA A 24 -10.95 17.88 1.91
C ALA A 24 -11.53 17.70 3.31
N MET A 25 -10.73 18.05 4.32
CA MET A 25 -11.09 17.95 5.73
C MET A 25 -10.70 19.23 6.45
N PHE A 26 -11.56 19.71 7.34
CA PHE A 26 -11.24 20.83 8.23
C PHE A 26 -12.06 20.74 9.51
N GLN A 27 -11.57 21.35 10.57
CA GLN A 27 -12.30 21.51 11.82
C GLN A 27 -12.89 22.92 11.89
N ARG A 28 -14.16 23.04 12.25
CA ARG A 28 -14.78 24.35 12.44
C ARG A 28 -14.35 24.94 13.78
N ALA A 29 -13.86 26.17 13.74
CA ALA A 29 -13.33 26.85 14.92
C ALA A 29 -14.40 27.15 16.00
N ASN A 30 -15.67 27.30 15.62
CA ASN A 30 -16.74 27.73 16.51
C ASN A 30 -17.31 26.60 17.39
N ASP A 31 -17.22 25.34 16.95
CA ASP A 31 -17.82 24.20 17.66
C ASP A 31 -16.98 22.91 17.62
N GLY A 32 -15.79 22.94 17.01
CA GLY A 32 -14.87 21.81 16.99
C GLY A 32 -15.31 20.65 16.09
N VAL A 33 -16.43 20.78 15.37
CA VAL A 33 -16.93 19.73 14.47
C VAL A 33 -16.01 19.60 13.26
N HIS A 34 -15.63 18.36 12.96
CA HIS A 34 -14.89 18.01 11.76
C HIS A 34 -15.84 17.91 10.57
N VAL A 35 -15.46 18.55 9.47
CA VAL A 35 -16.20 18.52 8.20
C VAL A 35 -15.35 17.78 7.19
N VAL A 36 -15.96 16.82 6.51
CA VAL A 36 -15.34 16.03 5.44
C VAL A 36 -16.11 16.25 4.15
N LEU A 37 -15.39 16.58 3.08
CA LEU A 37 -15.92 16.84 1.75
C LEU A 37 -15.34 15.82 0.77
N LEU A 38 -16.22 15.02 0.16
CA LEU A 38 -15.87 14.01 -0.83
C LEU A 38 -16.63 14.27 -2.14
N PRO A 39 -15.99 14.86 -3.16
CA PRO A 39 -16.58 15.00 -4.49
C PRO A 39 -16.67 13.62 -5.14
N ILE A 40 -17.84 13.29 -5.70
CA ILE A 40 -18.05 12.04 -6.43
C ILE A 40 -18.73 12.33 -7.77
N SER A 41 -18.25 11.69 -8.81
CA SER A 41 -18.80 11.83 -10.16
C SER A 41 -19.90 10.81 -10.44
N GLY A 42 -20.87 10.73 -9.55
CA GLY A 42 -21.88 9.68 -9.60
C GLY A 42 -21.27 8.28 -9.46
N LEU A 43 -22.12 7.26 -9.52
CA LEU A 43 -21.72 5.86 -9.31
C LEU A 43 -21.34 5.16 -10.63
N GLU A 44 -21.24 5.90 -11.73
CA GLU A 44 -21.02 5.41 -13.09
C GLU A 44 -19.60 5.63 -13.60
N GLY A 45 -18.80 6.47 -12.93
CA GLY A 45 -17.39 6.67 -13.25
C GLY A 45 -17.04 8.11 -13.62
N GLY A 46 -15.80 8.28 -14.09
CA GLY A 46 -15.12 9.54 -14.38
C GLY A 46 -14.72 10.36 -13.15
N SER A 47 -13.99 11.45 -13.36
CA SER A 47 -13.27 12.16 -12.30
C SER A 47 -13.93 13.47 -11.87
N THR A 48 -13.98 13.68 -10.55
CA THR A 48 -14.43 14.93 -9.92
C THR A 48 -13.50 15.25 -8.76
N TYR A 49 -13.13 16.51 -8.64
CA TYR A 49 -12.19 17.03 -7.67
C TYR A 49 -12.79 18.25 -6.96
N LEU A 50 -12.26 18.57 -5.79
CA LEU A 50 -12.43 19.86 -5.15
C LEU A 50 -11.26 20.77 -5.50
N THR A 51 -11.55 22.05 -5.71
CA THR A 51 -10.55 23.09 -5.92
C THR A 51 -11.01 24.37 -5.22
N SER A 52 -10.12 25.36 -5.10
CA SER A 52 -10.49 26.69 -4.58
C SER A 52 -10.68 27.67 -5.72
N ASP A 53 -11.54 28.65 -5.50
CA ASP A 53 -11.63 29.81 -6.38
C ASP A 53 -10.29 30.59 -6.37
N ALA A 54 -9.95 31.21 -7.50
CA ALA A 54 -8.71 31.95 -7.69
C ALA A 54 -8.59 33.16 -6.75
N GLU A 55 -9.73 33.66 -6.24
CA GLU A 55 -9.80 34.80 -5.32
C GLU A 55 -9.34 34.46 -3.88
N GLY A 56 -9.24 33.17 -3.52
CA GLY A 56 -8.76 32.74 -2.20
C GLY A 56 -9.67 33.15 -1.03
N ASP A 57 -10.95 33.42 -1.29
CA ASP A 57 -11.94 33.88 -0.31
C ASP A 57 -12.57 32.74 0.53
N GLY A 58 -12.07 31.51 0.37
CA GLY A 58 -12.57 30.31 1.03
C GLY A 58 -13.68 29.58 0.28
N ARG A 59 -14.08 30.04 -0.92
CA ARG A 59 -15.00 29.28 -1.78
C ARG A 59 -14.34 28.02 -2.32
N LEU A 60 -15.09 26.92 -2.23
CA LEU A 60 -14.73 25.64 -2.83
C LEU A 60 -15.56 25.42 -4.08
N VAL A 61 -14.90 24.94 -5.12
CA VAL A 61 -15.51 24.61 -6.40
C VAL A 61 -15.40 23.10 -6.61
N VAL A 62 -16.52 22.48 -6.96
CA VAL A 62 -16.54 21.08 -7.42
C VAL A 62 -16.25 21.09 -8.92
N ARG A 63 -15.10 20.55 -9.31
CA ARG A 63 -14.67 20.43 -10.71
C ARG A 63 -14.91 19.01 -11.19
N SER A 64 -15.84 18.83 -12.12
CA SER A 64 -16.07 17.54 -12.80
C SER A 64 -15.40 17.54 -14.17
N MET A 65 -14.80 16.41 -14.54
CA MET A 65 -14.08 16.25 -15.80
C MET A 65 -14.99 15.66 -16.88
N GLY A 66 -14.80 16.03 -18.14
CA GLY A 66 -15.53 15.48 -19.30
C GLY A 66 -15.04 14.11 -19.74
N ASP A 67 -14.68 13.24 -18.78
CA ASP A 67 -13.94 11.99 -18.95
C ASP A 67 -14.80 10.74 -18.76
N HIS A 68 -16.12 10.89 -18.89
CA HIS A 68 -17.11 9.83 -18.82
C HIS A 68 -17.97 9.82 -20.09
N GLU A 69 -18.45 8.66 -20.54
CA GLU A 69 -19.23 8.50 -21.78
C GLU A 69 -20.45 9.44 -21.83
N LYS A 70 -21.22 9.51 -20.74
CA LYS A 70 -22.38 10.41 -20.60
C LYS A 70 -22.03 11.90 -20.63
N SER A 71 -20.76 12.28 -20.55
CA SER A 71 -20.36 13.70 -20.61
C SER A 71 -20.62 14.30 -22.00
N HIS A 72 -20.82 13.46 -23.02
CA HIS A 72 -21.00 13.89 -24.40
C HIS A 72 -22.45 13.73 -24.86
N ASP A 73 -23.10 12.63 -24.45
CA ASP A 73 -24.41 12.23 -24.99
C ASP A 73 -25.52 12.13 -23.92
N GLY A 74 -25.30 12.65 -22.71
CA GLY A 74 -26.29 12.54 -21.63
C GLY A 74 -26.10 13.49 -20.44
N GLU A 75 -26.88 13.24 -19.39
CA GLU A 75 -26.74 13.90 -18.10
C GLU A 75 -25.92 13.03 -17.14
N ARG A 76 -25.05 13.66 -16.36
CA ARG A 76 -24.22 13.01 -15.34
C ARG A 76 -24.41 13.68 -14.00
N ASP A 77 -24.77 12.88 -13.01
CA ASP A 77 -24.84 13.30 -11.62
C ASP A 77 -23.44 13.58 -11.06
N VAL A 78 -23.20 14.80 -10.60
CA VAL A 78 -22.05 15.16 -9.77
C VAL A 78 -22.55 15.45 -8.37
N LYS A 79 -21.99 14.78 -7.36
CA LYS A 79 -22.45 14.92 -5.96
C LYS A 79 -21.27 15.30 -5.08
N LEU A 80 -21.54 16.08 -4.05
CA LEU A 80 -20.63 16.34 -2.96
C LEU A 80 -21.20 15.68 -1.71
N LEU A 81 -20.51 14.64 -1.22
CA LEU A 81 -20.85 14.07 0.07
C LEU A 81 -20.19 14.91 1.16
N VAL A 82 -20.98 15.28 2.16
CA VAL A 82 -20.54 16.12 3.29
C VAL A 82 -20.81 15.37 4.59
N GLY A 83 -19.74 15.11 5.34
CA GLY A 83 -19.80 14.50 6.67
C GLY A 83 -19.54 15.53 7.76
N PHE A 84 -20.19 15.35 8.91
CA PHE A 84 -19.98 16.14 10.12
C PHE A 84 -19.83 15.19 11.32
N GLY A 85 -18.82 15.41 12.16
CA GLY A 85 -18.67 14.61 13.36
C GLY A 85 -17.62 15.13 14.34
N PRO A 86 -17.61 14.57 15.57
CA PRO A 86 -16.67 14.95 16.62
C PRO A 86 -15.29 14.27 16.47
N ASP A 87 -15.19 13.19 15.70
CA ASP A 87 -13.94 12.52 15.36
C ASP A 87 -13.71 12.59 13.83
N PRO A 88 -12.53 13.03 13.37
CA PRO A 88 -12.29 13.21 11.94
C PRO A 88 -12.21 11.88 11.18
N HIS A 89 -11.67 10.82 11.78
CA HIS A 89 -11.52 9.51 11.12
C HIS A 89 -12.88 8.81 10.99
N GLU A 90 -13.71 8.82 12.04
CA GLU A 90 -15.09 8.33 12.00
C GLU A 90 -15.94 9.12 11.01
N THR A 91 -15.72 10.44 10.89
CA THR A 91 -16.43 11.28 9.92
C THR A 91 -16.07 10.88 8.48
N VAL A 92 -14.78 10.61 8.20
CA VAL A 92 -14.35 10.10 6.89
C VAL A 92 -14.98 8.73 6.62
N ALA A 93 -14.90 7.80 7.58
CA ALA A 93 -15.50 6.48 7.45
C ALA A 93 -17.02 6.55 7.20
N CYS A 94 -17.72 7.46 7.87
CA CYS A 94 -19.15 7.69 7.66
C CYS A 94 -19.47 8.07 6.20
N VAL A 95 -18.72 9.01 5.63
CA VAL A 95 -18.89 9.46 4.24
C VAL A 95 -18.62 8.33 3.25
N PHE A 96 -17.54 7.57 3.44
CA PHE A 96 -17.21 6.44 2.58
C PHE A 96 -18.20 5.28 2.74
N ASN A 97 -18.68 4.98 3.94
CA ASN A 97 -19.72 3.98 4.17
C ASN A 97 -21.04 4.35 3.48
N HIS A 98 -21.40 5.64 3.46
CA HIS A 98 -22.52 6.12 2.66
C HIS A 98 -22.29 5.85 1.17
N LEU A 99 -21.09 6.16 0.65
CA LEU A 99 -20.74 5.92 -0.76
C LEU A 99 -20.80 4.42 -1.11
N LYS A 100 -20.19 3.55 -0.31
CA LYS A 100 -20.22 2.09 -0.48
C LYS A 100 -21.66 1.56 -0.53
N ARG A 101 -22.53 2.01 0.38
CA ARG A 101 -23.95 1.65 0.38
C ARG A 101 -24.63 2.09 -0.93
N LYS A 102 -24.36 3.30 -1.41
CA LYS A 102 -24.91 3.82 -2.67
C LYS A 102 -24.43 3.03 -3.88
N ILE A 103 -23.15 2.65 -3.93
CA ILE A 103 -22.60 1.76 -4.96
C ILE A 103 -23.34 0.41 -4.95
N LYS A 104 -23.50 -0.19 -3.76
CA LYS A 104 -24.19 -1.47 -3.60
C LYS A 104 -25.67 -1.43 -4.02
N GLU A 105 -26.39 -0.37 -3.63
CA GLU A 105 -27.79 -0.14 -4.05
C GLU A 105 -27.92 -0.08 -5.57
N LYS A 106 -26.97 0.56 -6.26
CA LYS A 106 -27.00 0.72 -7.71
C LYS A 106 -26.61 -0.52 -8.49
N LEU A 107 -25.61 -1.26 -8.02
CA LEU A 107 -25.16 -2.51 -8.65
C LEU A 107 -26.15 -3.68 -8.43
N GLY A 108 -27.30 -3.42 -7.81
CA GLY A 108 -28.49 -4.27 -7.89
C GLY A 108 -28.47 -5.53 -7.05
N GLY A 109 -27.57 -5.71 -6.07
CA GLY A 109 -27.50 -6.95 -5.26
C GLY A 109 -27.23 -8.24 -6.05
N GLU A 110 -27.24 -8.21 -7.38
CA GLU A 110 -27.18 -9.35 -8.33
C GLU A 110 -25.76 -9.62 -8.87
N PHE A 111 -24.73 -9.10 -8.21
CA PHE A 111 -23.34 -9.51 -8.49
C PHE A 111 -22.98 -10.89 -7.91
N ASP A 112 -23.94 -11.59 -7.29
CA ASP A 112 -23.78 -12.99 -6.86
C ASP A 112 -23.65 -13.97 -8.04
N SER A 113 -24.06 -13.60 -9.26
CA SER A 113 -24.13 -14.55 -10.39
C SER A 113 -22.78 -14.97 -11.00
N CYS A 114 -21.68 -14.28 -10.68
CA CYS A 114 -20.33 -14.72 -11.07
C CYS A 114 -19.56 -15.40 -9.91
N VAL A 115 -20.13 -15.45 -8.71
CA VAL A 115 -19.53 -16.02 -7.48
C VAL A 115 -20.23 -17.33 -7.05
N THR A 116 -21.36 -17.70 -7.66
CA THR A 116 -22.18 -18.88 -7.30
C THR A 116 -21.54 -20.26 -7.48
N ASN A 117 -20.24 -20.37 -7.80
CA ASN A 117 -19.53 -21.65 -7.75
C ASN A 117 -18.49 -21.79 -6.62
N ILE A 118 -18.31 -20.80 -5.72
CA ILE A 118 -17.32 -20.90 -4.62
C ILE A 118 -17.86 -20.53 -3.22
N SER A 119 -19.05 -19.96 -3.03
CA SER A 119 -19.56 -19.69 -1.67
C SER A 119 -20.97 -20.22 -1.40
N SER A 120 -21.05 -21.46 -0.91
CA SER A 120 -22.18 -21.93 -0.12
C SER A 120 -21.72 -22.17 1.32
N THR A 121 -21.73 -21.11 2.12
CA THR A 121 -21.98 -21.12 3.59
C THR A 121 -21.71 -19.73 4.14
N ASP A 122 -22.72 -18.85 4.13
CA ASP A 122 -22.88 -17.86 5.21
C ASP A 122 -24.25 -17.18 5.14
N THR A 123 -25.27 -17.90 5.63
CA THR A 123 -26.53 -17.29 6.04
C THR A 123 -26.42 -16.83 7.49
N ARG A 124 -26.44 -15.51 7.68
CA ARG A 124 -26.56 -14.85 8.98
C ARG A 124 -27.76 -15.37 9.78
N SER A 125 -27.49 -16.14 10.84
CA SER A 125 -28.36 -16.26 12.00
C SER A 125 -27.82 -15.40 13.14
N LYS A 126 -28.67 -14.50 13.66
CA LYS A 126 -28.51 -13.92 15.00
C LYS A 126 -28.55 -15.08 16.02
N ASP A 127 -27.75 -14.97 17.07
CA ASP A 127 -27.50 -15.96 18.14
C ASP A 127 -26.52 -17.09 17.78
N SER A 128 -25.23 -16.84 18.03
CA SER A 128 -24.38 -17.71 18.88
C SER A 128 -22.94 -17.18 18.91
N SER A 129 -22.32 -17.36 20.07
CA SER A 129 -20.91 -17.14 20.39
C SER A 129 -19.95 -17.84 19.42
N THR A 130 -19.66 -17.20 18.30
CA THR A 130 -18.59 -17.61 17.39
C THR A 130 -17.71 -16.39 17.14
N TYR A 131 -16.59 -16.35 17.87
CA TYR A 131 -15.44 -15.53 17.51
C TYR A 131 -15.12 -15.77 16.02
N PRO A 132 -14.70 -14.74 15.26
CA PRO A 132 -14.16 -15.00 13.94
C PRO A 132 -13.06 -16.05 14.11
N LYS A 133 -13.11 -17.15 13.36
CA LYS A 133 -11.95 -18.05 13.24
C LYS A 133 -10.71 -17.16 13.03
N ASP A 134 -9.61 -17.47 13.72
CA ASP A 134 -8.27 -16.91 13.49
C ASP A 134 -7.86 -17.13 12.01
N SER A 135 -8.44 -16.37 11.08
CA SER A 135 -8.49 -16.69 9.65
C SER A 135 -7.44 -15.97 8.83
N GLN A 136 -6.38 -15.45 9.45
CA GLN A 136 -5.23 -14.99 8.70
C GLN A 136 -4.31 -16.19 8.42
N GLU A 137 -4.81 -17.10 7.59
CA GLU A 137 -4.00 -18.15 6.98
C GLU A 137 -2.76 -17.49 6.38
N TRP A 138 -1.60 -18.05 6.69
CA TRP A 138 -0.34 -17.47 6.24
C TRP A 138 -0.28 -17.50 4.71
N SER A 139 -0.22 -16.30 4.11
CA SER A 139 0.00 -16.13 2.68
C SER A 139 1.41 -15.58 2.47
N PRO A 140 2.33 -16.30 1.79
CA PRO A 140 3.64 -15.76 1.45
C PRO A 140 3.58 -14.44 0.66
N TRP A 141 2.52 -14.25 -0.14
CA TRP A 141 2.30 -13.02 -0.89
C TRP A 141 2.13 -11.81 0.05
N GLU A 142 1.31 -11.95 1.09
CA GLU A 142 0.98 -10.87 2.02
C GLU A 142 1.97 -10.73 3.19
N ASP A 143 2.40 -11.87 3.72
CA ASP A 143 3.15 -11.96 4.97
C ASP A 143 4.61 -12.39 4.72
N GLY A 144 5.07 -12.38 3.48
CA GLY A 144 6.48 -12.61 3.13
C GLY A 144 7.23 -11.31 2.85
N VAL A 145 8.55 -11.35 2.98
CA VAL A 145 9.41 -10.26 2.47
C VAL A 145 9.53 -10.41 0.96
N SER A 146 9.31 -9.32 0.25
CA SER A 146 9.34 -9.25 -1.20
C SER A 146 10.58 -8.50 -1.67
N TYR A 147 11.29 -9.01 -2.68
CA TYR A 147 12.40 -8.31 -3.33
C TYR A 147 11.93 -7.71 -4.66
N CYS A 148 12.12 -6.41 -4.83
CA CYS A 148 11.83 -5.69 -6.07
C CYS A 148 13.13 -5.20 -6.71
N THR A 149 13.30 -5.45 -8.02
CA THR A 149 14.58 -5.20 -8.70
C THR A 149 14.87 -3.73 -9.03
N TRP A 150 13.91 -2.82 -8.87
CA TRP A 150 13.99 -1.44 -9.41
C TRP A 150 15.17 -0.61 -8.90
N ASN A 151 15.22 -0.23 -7.61
CA ASN A 151 16.34 0.61 -7.12
C ASN A 151 17.65 -0.18 -7.03
N GLY A 152 17.59 -1.44 -6.61
CA GLY A 152 18.77 -2.27 -6.36
C GLY A 152 19.58 -2.61 -7.62
N LEU A 153 18.89 -2.95 -8.73
CA LEU A 153 19.51 -3.39 -9.98
C LEU A 153 19.40 -2.36 -11.11
N GLY A 154 18.47 -1.42 -11.00
CA GLY A 154 18.34 -0.28 -11.91
C GLY A 154 17.88 -0.66 -13.32
N TRP A 155 18.14 0.26 -14.25
CA TRP A 155 17.58 0.25 -15.61
C TRP A 155 18.20 -0.78 -16.55
N ASP A 156 19.37 -1.30 -16.19
CA ASP A 156 20.09 -2.28 -16.99
C ASP A 156 19.86 -3.69 -16.43
N LEU A 157 18.60 -4.06 -16.23
CA LEU A 157 18.23 -5.34 -15.65
C LEU A 157 18.58 -6.48 -16.61
N SER A 158 19.11 -7.58 -16.07
CA SER A 158 19.40 -8.80 -16.83
C SER A 158 19.17 -10.02 -15.96
N GLU A 159 19.07 -11.19 -16.59
CA GLU A 159 18.95 -12.46 -15.89
C GLU A 159 20.09 -12.67 -14.87
N ASP A 160 21.33 -12.43 -15.26
CA ASP A 160 22.50 -12.61 -14.39
C ASP A 160 22.47 -11.70 -13.16
N LYS A 161 22.05 -10.43 -13.33
CA LYS A 161 21.96 -9.49 -12.20
C LYS A 161 20.92 -9.92 -11.18
N ILE A 162 19.78 -10.44 -11.64
CA ILE A 162 18.72 -10.95 -10.76
C ILE A 162 19.23 -12.16 -9.99
N LEU A 163 19.84 -13.13 -10.68
CA LEU A 163 20.35 -14.34 -10.03
C LEU A 163 21.47 -14.03 -9.02
N ASN A 164 22.38 -13.11 -9.36
CA ASN A 164 23.44 -12.66 -8.46
C ASN A 164 22.87 -11.96 -7.22
N ALA A 165 21.88 -11.09 -7.39
CA ALA A 165 21.26 -10.39 -6.26
C ALA A 165 20.55 -11.34 -5.29
N LEU A 166 19.86 -12.35 -5.80
CA LEU A 166 19.20 -13.37 -4.98
C LEU A 166 20.22 -14.25 -4.24
N GLU A 167 21.34 -14.57 -4.89
CA GLU A 167 22.46 -15.30 -4.27
C GLU A 167 23.11 -14.49 -3.14
N GLU A 168 23.36 -13.19 -3.34
CA GLU A 168 23.88 -12.30 -2.30
C GLU A 168 22.92 -12.13 -1.12
N LEU A 169 21.60 -12.04 -1.37
CA LEU A 169 20.59 -12.04 -0.32
C LEU A 169 20.66 -13.33 0.51
N GLU A 170 20.68 -14.50 -0.13
CA GLU A 170 20.77 -15.79 0.56
C GLU A 170 22.08 -15.94 1.35
N ASN A 171 23.21 -15.54 0.76
CA ASN A 171 24.54 -15.56 1.40
C ASN A 171 24.60 -14.62 2.62
N SER A 172 23.91 -13.49 2.56
CA SER A 172 23.78 -12.56 3.69
C SER A 172 22.80 -13.06 4.77
N GLY A 173 22.08 -14.15 4.52
CA GLY A 173 21.07 -14.71 5.42
C GLY A 173 19.73 -13.97 5.39
N VAL A 174 19.50 -13.13 4.37
CA VAL A 174 18.22 -12.47 4.11
C VAL A 174 17.39 -13.36 3.19
N GLN A 175 16.27 -13.86 3.71
CA GLN A 175 15.36 -14.73 2.96
C GLN A 175 14.13 -13.95 2.48
N VAL A 176 13.87 -14.02 1.18
CA VAL A 176 12.68 -13.41 0.55
C VAL A 176 11.72 -14.49 0.07
N SER A 177 10.43 -14.20 0.15
CA SER A 177 9.34 -15.10 -0.27
C SER A 177 8.78 -14.73 -1.64
N ASN A 178 8.93 -13.48 -2.06
CA ASN A 178 8.39 -12.99 -3.32
C ASN A 178 9.46 -12.25 -4.10
N LEU A 179 9.41 -12.35 -5.42
CA LEU A 179 10.25 -11.59 -6.35
C LEU A 179 9.36 -10.79 -7.30
N VAL A 180 9.63 -9.50 -7.44
CA VAL A 180 9.07 -8.67 -8.52
C VAL A 180 10.21 -8.28 -9.46
N ILE A 181 10.18 -8.84 -10.66
CA ILE A 181 11.03 -8.43 -11.78
C ILE A 181 10.42 -7.12 -12.32
N ASP A 182 10.98 -6.00 -11.89
CA ASP A 182 10.49 -4.68 -12.23
C ASP A 182 10.85 -4.30 -13.68
N ASP A 183 10.54 -3.07 -14.08
CA ASP A 183 10.70 -2.53 -15.43
C ASP A 183 12.06 -2.88 -16.08
N THR A 184 12.08 -2.98 -17.42
CA THR A 184 13.20 -3.18 -18.34
C THR A 184 13.42 -4.61 -18.84
N TRP A 185 12.55 -5.56 -18.48
CA TRP A 185 12.57 -6.92 -19.06
C TRP A 185 11.94 -7.00 -20.46
N GLN A 186 11.07 -6.05 -20.81
CA GLN A 186 10.28 -6.03 -22.05
C GLN A 186 11.13 -5.73 -23.29
N THR A 187 10.63 -6.14 -24.45
CA THR A 187 11.13 -5.68 -25.76
C THR A 187 10.56 -4.29 -26.10
N LEU A 188 11.42 -3.26 -26.03
CA LEU A 188 11.02 -1.86 -26.12
C LEU A 188 11.62 -1.14 -27.34
N ALA A 189 10.97 -0.09 -27.81
CA ALA A 189 11.51 0.85 -28.79
C ALA A 189 11.56 2.29 -28.23
N GLY A 190 12.48 3.11 -28.75
CA GLY A 190 12.57 4.54 -28.40
C GLY A 190 13.10 4.85 -26.98
N ARG A 191 13.52 3.83 -26.22
CA ARG A 191 14.05 3.99 -24.87
C ARG A 191 15.55 4.26 -24.87
N ASN A 192 15.94 5.40 -24.32
CA ASN A 192 17.30 5.78 -23.96
C ASN A 192 17.33 6.20 -22.47
N TYR A 193 18.52 6.41 -21.91
CA TYR A 193 18.66 6.92 -20.54
C TYR A 193 17.91 8.26 -20.39
N GLY A 194 16.86 8.28 -19.56
CA GLY A 194 16.02 9.46 -19.37
C GLY A 194 14.88 9.68 -20.38
N SER A 195 14.63 8.75 -21.32
CA SER A 195 13.43 8.79 -22.17
C SER A 195 12.48 7.64 -21.89
N SER A 196 11.19 7.95 -21.90
CA SER A 196 10.11 6.96 -21.99
C SER A 196 10.15 6.26 -23.36
N GLY A 197 9.60 5.05 -23.46
CA GLY A 197 9.60 4.26 -24.70
C GLY A 197 8.25 3.62 -24.97
N THR A 198 8.20 2.73 -25.95
CA THR A 198 6.99 2.03 -26.37
C THR A 198 7.18 0.51 -26.36
N TRP A 199 6.09 -0.25 -26.17
CA TRP A 199 6.13 -1.71 -26.12
C TRP A 199 5.99 -2.33 -27.51
N SER A 200 6.88 -3.25 -27.88
CA SER A 200 6.92 -3.83 -29.24
C SER A 200 6.48 -5.29 -29.33
N SER A 201 6.69 -6.10 -28.28
CA SER A 201 6.37 -7.54 -28.24
C SER A 201 6.23 -8.02 -26.80
N PHE A 202 5.40 -9.03 -26.57
CA PHE A 202 5.25 -9.66 -25.25
C PHE A 202 6.50 -10.40 -24.78
N GLU A 203 7.34 -10.87 -25.69
CA GLU A 203 8.58 -11.56 -25.35
C GLU A 203 9.60 -10.62 -24.66
N ALA A 204 10.36 -11.21 -23.73
CA ALA A 204 11.45 -10.49 -23.06
C ALA A 204 12.58 -10.16 -24.04
N ASN A 205 13.33 -9.11 -23.74
CA ASN A 205 14.46 -8.68 -24.58
C ASN A 205 15.68 -9.61 -24.46
N GLU A 206 16.72 -9.31 -25.22
CA GLU A 206 17.94 -10.11 -25.34
C GLU A 206 18.73 -10.30 -24.03
N LYS A 207 18.45 -9.51 -22.99
CA LYS A 207 19.05 -9.67 -21.65
C LYS A 207 18.46 -10.84 -20.86
N PHE A 208 17.40 -11.46 -21.41
CA PHE A 208 16.75 -12.68 -20.93
C PHE A 208 16.79 -13.71 -22.06
N PRO A 209 17.95 -14.36 -22.31
CA PRO A 209 18.19 -15.16 -23.51
C PRO A 209 17.26 -16.37 -23.64
N SER A 210 16.70 -16.85 -22.52
CA SER A 210 15.71 -17.94 -22.47
C SER A 210 14.29 -17.44 -22.13
N GLY A 211 14.03 -16.15 -22.35
CA GLY A 211 12.80 -15.47 -21.98
C GLY A 211 12.53 -15.47 -20.47
N LEU A 212 11.34 -15.01 -20.08
CA LEU A 212 10.91 -15.03 -18.68
C LEU A 212 10.84 -16.45 -18.11
N LYS A 213 10.48 -17.44 -18.93
CA LYS A 213 10.43 -18.84 -18.47
C LYS A 213 11.79 -19.37 -18.03
N GLY A 214 12.85 -19.04 -18.76
CA GLY A 214 14.21 -19.46 -18.42
C GLY A 214 14.64 -18.95 -17.04
N ILE A 215 14.48 -17.65 -16.79
CA ILE A 215 14.84 -17.07 -15.50
C ILE A 215 13.96 -17.62 -14.37
N VAL A 216 12.64 -17.77 -14.59
CA VAL A 216 11.76 -18.25 -13.52
C VAL A 216 12.12 -19.69 -13.14
N ASN A 217 12.40 -20.57 -14.10
CA ASN A 217 12.88 -21.93 -13.83
C ASN A 217 14.17 -21.93 -12.99
N LYS A 218 15.16 -21.09 -13.37
CA LYS A 218 16.40 -20.95 -12.61
C LYS A 218 16.16 -20.44 -11.19
N VAL A 219 15.25 -19.49 -11.01
CA VAL A 219 14.89 -18.96 -9.69
C VAL A 219 14.21 -20.05 -8.83
N ARG A 220 13.27 -20.81 -9.39
CA ARG A 220 12.59 -21.89 -8.68
C ARG A 220 13.53 -23.02 -8.27
N GLU A 221 14.50 -23.35 -9.13
CA GLU A 221 15.52 -24.38 -8.86
C GLU A 221 16.52 -23.94 -7.78
N ARG A 222 17.03 -22.70 -7.88
CA ARG A 222 18.09 -22.19 -7.00
C ARG A 222 17.58 -21.63 -5.68
N PHE A 223 16.40 -21.02 -5.68
CA PHE A 223 15.86 -20.25 -4.54
C PHE A 223 14.43 -20.73 -4.18
N PRO A 224 14.27 -21.95 -3.64
CA PRO A 224 12.96 -22.57 -3.38
C PRO A 224 12.11 -21.84 -2.32
N ASN A 225 12.71 -20.88 -1.60
CA ASN A 225 12.00 -20.02 -0.65
C ASN A 225 11.14 -18.96 -1.34
N ILE A 226 11.44 -18.62 -2.60
CA ILE A 226 10.63 -17.70 -3.40
C ILE A 226 9.39 -18.44 -3.90
N LYS A 227 8.24 -18.11 -3.30
CA LYS A 227 6.92 -18.69 -3.56
C LYS A 227 6.17 -17.98 -4.67
N HIS A 228 6.32 -16.67 -4.77
CA HIS A 228 5.65 -15.88 -5.80
C HIS A 228 6.65 -15.10 -6.63
N ILE A 229 6.41 -15.07 -7.94
CA ILE A 229 7.26 -14.35 -8.90
C ILE A 229 6.33 -13.54 -9.77
N GLY A 230 6.51 -12.21 -9.74
CA GLY A 230 5.74 -11.26 -10.51
C GLY A 230 6.59 -10.45 -11.47
N VAL A 231 5.93 -9.85 -12.46
CA VAL A 231 6.55 -8.92 -13.41
C VAL A 231 5.83 -7.58 -13.41
N TRP A 232 6.59 -6.52 -13.67
CA TRP A 232 6.06 -5.18 -13.89
C TRP A 232 5.57 -5.01 -15.34
N HIS A 233 4.47 -4.29 -15.54
CA HIS A 233 4.08 -3.74 -16.85
C HIS A 233 3.22 -2.48 -16.70
N ALA A 234 3.14 -1.64 -17.73
CA ALA A 234 2.23 -0.50 -17.74
C ALA A 234 0.80 -0.90 -18.18
N LEU A 235 -0.21 -0.11 -17.83
CA LEU A 235 -1.61 -0.40 -18.18
C LEU A 235 -1.86 -0.40 -19.70
N HIS A 236 -1.30 0.56 -20.44
CA HIS A 236 -1.71 0.81 -21.82
C HIS A 236 -0.60 0.59 -22.85
N GLY A 237 0.30 -0.35 -22.57
CA GLY A 237 1.49 -0.59 -23.38
C GLY A 237 2.74 -0.50 -22.50
N TYR A 238 3.66 0.37 -22.89
CA TYR A 238 4.74 0.85 -22.03
C TYR A 238 4.49 2.32 -21.65
N TRP A 239 5.47 3.07 -21.12
CA TRP A 239 5.26 4.46 -20.67
C TRP A 239 4.66 5.40 -21.73
N ASP A 240 4.99 5.19 -23.02
CA ASP A 240 4.45 5.95 -24.16
C ASP A 240 3.53 5.10 -25.07
N GLY A 241 2.95 4.01 -24.55
CA GLY A 241 2.04 3.14 -25.32
C GLY A 241 2.73 2.02 -26.11
N ILE A 242 2.15 1.67 -27.26
CA ILE A 242 2.60 0.59 -28.16
C ILE A 242 3.48 1.18 -29.28
N THR A 243 4.49 0.41 -29.71
CA THR A 243 5.35 0.82 -30.83
C THR A 243 4.54 0.75 -32.14
N PRO A 244 4.40 1.85 -32.91
CA PRO A 244 3.73 1.81 -34.21
C PRO A 244 4.36 0.78 -35.15
N ASN A 245 3.54 0.02 -35.87
CA ASN A 245 3.97 -1.04 -36.80
C ASN A 245 4.84 -2.16 -36.16
N SER A 246 4.75 -2.33 -34.84
CA SER A 246 5.36 -3.49 -34.17
C SER A 246 4.46 -4.73 -34.28
N ALA A 247 4.98 -5.89 -33.86
CA ALA A 247 4.21 -7.13 -33.80
C ALA A 247 2.89 -6.95 -33.02
N LEU A 248 2.89 -6.18 -31.92
CA LEU A 248 1.67 -5.87 -31.19
C LEU A 248 0.69 -5.01 -32.01
N ALA A 249 1.18 -4.00 -32.72
CA ALA A 249 0.35 -3.13 -33.56
C ALA A 249 -0.19 -3.83 -34.83
N GLU A 250 0.42 -4.93 -35.25
CA GLU A 250 -0.07 -5.78 -36.35
C GLU A 250 -1.15 -6.78 -35.89
N ILE A 251 -1.06 -7.27 -34.65
CA ILE A 251 -1.99 -8.27 -34.09
C ILE A 251 -3.27 -7.63 -33.55
N TYR A 252 -3.15 -6.45 -32.94
CA TYR A 252 -4.24 -5.74 -32.28
C TYR A 252 -4.58 -4.46 -33.02
N ARG A 253 -5.87 -4.15 -33.10
CA ARG A 253 -6.34 -2.85 -33.55
C ARG A 253 -5.81 -1.78 -32.61
N THR A 254 -5.20 -0.75 -33.19
CA THR A 254 -4.65 0.39 -32.44
C THR A 254 -5.29 1.70 -32.88
N ILE A 255 -5.24 2.68 -31.98
CA ILE A 255 -5.73 4.04 -32.18
C ILE A 255 -4.63 5.03 -31.80
N GLU A 256 -4.64 6.18 -32.47
CA GLU A 256 -3.80 7.32 -32.11
C GLU A 256 -4.58 8.25 -31.18
N VAL A 257 -3.99 8.59 -30.04
CA VAL A 257 -4.58 9.53 -29.08
C VAL A 257 -3.61 10.64 -28.71
N SER A 258 -4.14 11.85 -28.54
CA SER A 258 -3.35 12.99 -28.11
C SER A 258 -3.14 12.94 -26.60
N TRP A 259 -1.88 13.08 -26.19
CA TRP A 259 -1.44 12.93 -24.82
C TRP A 259 -0.48 14.06 -24.42
N ARG A 260 -0.65 14.56 -23.20
CA ARG A 260 0.21 15.61 -22.64
C ARG A 260 1.09 15.01 -21.56
N ASP A 261 2.38 14.91 -21.85
CA ASP A 261 3.40 14.59 -20.85
C ASP A 261 3.44 15.70 -19.81
N ASN A 262 2.82 15.48 -18.65
CA ASN A 262 2.80 16.49 -17.60
C ASN A 262 4.17 16.71 -16.95
N VAL A 263 5.07 15.72 -17.06
CA VAL A 263 6.43 15.78 -16.52
C VAL A 263 7.30 16.65 -17.41
N ASN A 264 7.32 16.37 -18.72
CA ASN A 264 8.15 17.10 -19.67
C ASN A 264 7.46 18.32 -20.29
N ALA A 265 6.18 18.53 -19.97
CA ALA A 265 5.31 19.56 -20.55
C ALA A 265 5.22 19.52 -22.09
N VAL A 266 5.29 18.32 -22.69
CA VAL A 266 5.23 18.11 -24.14
C VAL A 266 3.92 17.42 -24.52
N THR A 267 3.29 17.84 -25.62
CA THR A 267 2.15 17.12 -26.21
C THR A 267 2.62 16.30 -27.40
N ARG A 268 2.20 15.03 -27.44
CA ARG A 268 2.49 14.09 -28.53
C ARG A 268 1.33 13.12 -28.70
N ASN A 269 1.34 12.34 -29.78
CA ASN A 269 0.38 11.26 -29.96
C ASN A 269 1.00 9.95 -29.47
N LEU A 270 0.17 9.14 -28.80
CA LEU A 270 0.52 7.78 -28.41
C LEU A 270 -0.35 6.80 -29.21
N THR A 271 0.24 5.67 -29.57
CA THR A 271 -0.48 4.51 -30.09
C THR A 271 -0.96 3.66 -28.93
N MET A 272 -2.28 3.51 -28.77
CA MET A 272 -2.90 2.66 -27.76
C MET A 272 -3.72 1.55 -28.43
N VAL A 273 -4.00 0.47 -27.71
CA VAL A 273 -4.89 -0.59 -28.18
C VAL A 273 -6.34 -0.07 -28.17
N ASP A 274 -7.06 -0.32 -29.24
CA ASP A 274 -8.47 0.07 -29.38
C ASP A 274 -9.33 -0.68 -28.34
N PRO A 275 -10.31 -0.03 -27.68
CA PRO A 275 -11.17 -0.67 -26.68
C PRO A 275 -11.81 -1.99 -27.12
N GLU A 276 -12.11 -2.15 -28.41
CA GLU A 276 -12.65 -3.40 -28.96
C GLU A 276 -11.69 -4.59 -28.81
N ASP A 277 -10.39 -4.33 -28.82
CA ASP A 277 -9.32 -5.33 -28.76
C ASP A 277 -8.59 -5.39 -27.41
N VAL A 278 -8.77 -4.40 -26.52
CA VAL A 278 -8.10 -4.35 -25.20
C VAL A 278 -8.36 -5.60 -24.36
N GLY A 279 -9.58 -6.15 -24.40
CA GLY A 279 -9.90 -7.40 -23.72
C GLY A 279 -9.09 -8.59 -24.25
N ARG A 280 -8.97 -8.69 -25.57
CA ARG A 280 -8.16 -9.72 -26.25
C ARG A 280 -6.67 -9.51 -25.98
N PHE A 281 -6.19 -8.26 -26.01
CA PHE A 281 -4.81 -7.91 -25.69
C PHE A 281 -4.41 -8.37 -24.28
N TYR A 282 -5.23 -8.09 -23.26
CA TYR A 282 -4.95 -8.54 -21.89
C TYR A 282 -5.12 -10.05 -21.72
N ASP A 283 -6.14 -10.65 -22.34
CA ASP A 283 -6.30 -12.11 -22.31
C ASP A 283 -5.07 -12.76 -22.93
N ASP A 284 -4.67 -12.37 -24.13
CA ASP A 284 -3.48 -12.89 -24.82
C ASP A 284 -2.18 -12.57 -24.08
N PHE A 285 -1.99 -11.35 -23.56
CA PHE A 285 -0.79 -11.01 -22.80
C PHE A 285 -0.70 -11.88 -21.55
N TYR A 286 -1.75 -11.88 -20.72
CA TYR A 286 -1.72 -12.66 -19.48
C TYR A 286 -1.82 -14.15 -19.73
N LYS A 287 -2.34 -14.61 -20.87
CA LYS A 287 -2.29 -16.00 -21.33
C LYS A 287 -0.95 -16.34 -21.96
N GLN A 288 -0.22 -15.43 -22.58
CA GLN A 288 1.14 -15.71 -23.05
C GLN A 288 2.14 -15.63 -21.91
N VAL A 289 1.84 -14.83 -20.90
CA VAL A 289 2.33 -15.02 -19.54
C VAL A 289 1.69 -16.36 -19.09
N TYR A 290 0.66 -16.44 -18.28
CA TYR A 290 0.03 -17.67 -17.76
C TYR A 290 -0.03 -19.01 -18.56
N LEU A 291 -0.18 -19.10 -19.88
CA LEU A 291 -0.14 -20.37 -20.66
C LEU A 291 1.23 -20.72 -21.24
N PHE A 292 2.12 -19.77 -21.51
CA PHE A 292 3.55 -20.11 -21.51
C PHE A 292 4.01 -20.43 -20.08
N LEU A 293 3.26 -19.94 -19.09
CA LEU A 293 3.66 -19.88 -17.69
C LEU A 293 2.87 -20.76 -16.70
N ALA A 294 1.94 -21.61 -17.15
CA ALA A 294 1.56 -22.82 -16.40
C ALA A 294 2.82 -23.69 -16.24
N GLU A 295 3.82 -23.47 -17.10
CA GLU A 295 5.18 -24.01 -17.04
C GLU A 295 6.29 -23.01 -16.64
N SER A 296 6.04 -21.72 -16.44
CA SER A 296 7.08 -20.83 -15.91
C SER A 296 6.92 -20.52 -14.45
N GLY A 297 5.69 -20.40 -13.95
CA GLY A 297 5.44 -20.01 -12.56
C GLY A 297 5.57 -18.52 -12.24
N ILE A 298 5.31 -17.60 -13.19
CA ILE A 298 4.89 -16.22 -12.83
C ILE A 298 3.42 -16.26 -12.44
N ASP A 299 3.13 -15.72 -11.26
CA ASP A 299 1.82 -15.84 -10.63
C ASP A 299 1.31 -14.52 -10.02
N CYS A 300 2.01 -13.42 -10.29
CA CYS A 300 1.68 -12.06 -9.82
C CYS A 300 2.04 -11.00 -10.87
N VAL A 301 1.45 -9.80 -10.77
CA VAL A 301 1.86 -8.64 -11.60
C VAL A 301 1.88 -7.34 -10.82
N LYS A 302 2.83 -6.46 -11.14
CA LYS A 302 2.82 -5.04 -10.72
C LYS A 302 2.42 -4.20 -11.93
N THR A 303 1.27 -3.53 -11.86
CA THR A 303 0.76 -2.75 -12.99
C THR A 303 0.86 -1.28 -12.69
N ASP A 304 1.63 -0.58 -13.51
CA ASP A 304 1.97 0.82 -13.34
C ASP A 304 1.37 1.73 -14.43
N VAL A 305 1.66 3.03 -14.33
CA VAL A 305 1.26 4.03 -15.33
C VAL A 305 -0.27 4.14 -15.51
N GLN A 306 -1.05 3.63 -14.54
CA GLN A 306 -2.50 3.50 -14.70
C GLN A 306 -3.20 4.87 -14.73
N CYS A 307 -2.76 5.78 -13.87
CA CYS A 307 -3.23 7.16 -13.78
C CYS A 307 -2.92 7.99 -15.02
N ARG A 308 -1.92 7.61 -15.85
CA ARG A 308 -1.53 8.45 -17.01
C ARG A 308 -2.59 8.48 -18.11
N ILE A 309 -3.62 7.65 -18.02
CA ILE A 309 -4.82 7.79 -18.86
C ILE A 309 -5.52 9.15 -18.64
N GLU A 310 -5.37 9.77 -17.46
CA GLU A 310 -5.84 11.13 -17.18
C GLU A 310 -5.00 12.22 -17.87
N GLU A 311 -3.88 11.86 -18.49
CA GLU A 311 -3.03 12.79 -19.23
C GLU A 311 -3.38 12.88 -20.72
N LEU A 312 -4.34 12.07 -21.19
CA LEU A 312 -4.97 12.24 -22.49
C LEU A 312 -5.62 13.63 -22.56
N THR A 313 -5.45 14.32 -23.69
CA THR A 313 -5.92 15.71 -23.83
C THR A 313 -7.42 15.80 -24.09
N SER A 314 -8.00 14.74 -24.66
CA SER A 314 -9.42 14.64 -25.01
C SER A 314 -10.20 13.91 -23.92
N GLY A 315 -11.24 14.56 -23.38
CA GLY A 315 -12.18 13.91 -22.46
C GLY A 315 -12.92 12.72 -23.08
N ALA A 316 -13.20 12.78 -24.39
CA ALA A 316 -13.82 11.67 -25.12
C ALA A 316 -12.90 10.44 -25.19
N ASP A 317 -11.59 10.64 -25.39
CA ASP A 317 -10.62 9.54 -25.40
C ASP A 317 -10.46 8.92 -24.00
N LYS A 318 -10.42 9.74 -22.95
CA LYS A 318 -10.44 9.26 -21.56
C LYS A 318 -11.65 8.39 -21.28
N ALA A 319 -12.85 8.90 -21.60
CA ALA A 319 -14.11 8.19 -21.43
C ALA A 319 -14.13 6.85 -22.16
N ARG A 320 -13.60 6.85 -23.40
CA ARG A 320 -13.55 5.67 -24.26
C ARG A 320 -12.55 4.62 -23.78
N LEU A 321 -11.43 5.00 -23.16
CA LEU A 321 -10.32 4.08 -22.85
C LEU A 321 -10.26 3.64 -21.40
N ALA A 322 -10.56 4.51 -20.44
CA ALA A 322 -10.27 4.25 -19.03
C ALA A 322 -11.04 3.05 -18.47
N GLY A 323 -12.35 2.98 -18.73
CA GLY A 323 -13.18 1.85 -18.32
C GLY A 323 -12.75 0.51 -18.95
N PRO A 324 -12.67 0.41 -20.28
CA PRO A 324 -12.27 -0.84 -20.95
C PRO A 324 -10.89 -1.37 -20.54
N TYR A 325 -9.88 -0.50 -20.40
CA TYR A 325 -8.55 -0.91 -19.93
C TYR A 325 -8.57 -1.45 -18.51
N GLN A 326 -9.22 -0.74 -17.58
CA GLN A 326 -9.31 -1.18 -16.19
C GLN A 326 -10.10 -2.47 -16.04
N GLU A 327 -11.19 -2.63 -16.78
CA GLU A 327 -12.01 -3.83 -16.71
C GLU A 327 -11.32 -5.05 -17.34
N ALA A 328 -10.62 -4.88 -18.46
CA ALA A 328 -9.82 -5.95 -19.06
C ALA A 328 -8.67 -6.38 -18.14
N PHE A 329 -7.93 -5.41 -17.60
CA PHE A 329 -6.88 -5.66 -16.61
C PHE A 329 -7.41 -6.45 -15.42
N ARG A 330 -8.49 -5.98 -14.79
CA ARG A 330 -9.09 -6.61 -13.61
C ARG A 330 -9.57 -8.03 -13.91
N LYS A 331 -10.29 -8.26 -15.01
CA LYS A 331 -10.76 -9.59 -15.42
C LYS A 331 -9.61 -10.56 -15.63
N SER A 332 -8.56 -10.13 -16.35
CA SER A 332 -7.41 -10.99 -16.61
C SER A 332 -6.60 -11.24 -15.33
N ALA A 333 -6.45 -10.23 -14.45
CA ALA A 333 -5.80 -10.40 -13.14
C ALA A 333 -6.48 -11.46 -12.28
N ILE A 334 -7.82 -11.46 -12.23
CA ILE A 334 -8.61 -12.49 -11.55
C ILE A 334 -8.37 -13.86 -12.18
N LYS A 335 -8.49 -13.93 -13.51
CA LYS A 335 -8.42 -15.18 -14.27
C LYS A 335 -7.06 -15.88 -14.15
N TYR A 336 -5.97 -15.12 -14.12
CA TYR A 336 -4.62 -15.67 -14.30
C TYR A 336 -3.74 -15.57 -13.04
N PHE A 337 -3.98 -14.61 -12.15
CA PHE A 337 -3.09 -14.38 -11.01
C PHE A 337 -3.78 -14.53 -9.67
N ASP A 338 -5.05 -14.96 -9.65
CA ASP A 338 -5.83 -15.07 -8.41
C ASP A 338 -5.75 -13.75 -7.62
N GLN A 339 -5.81 -12.64 -8.37
CA GLN A 339 -5.67 -11.26 -7.89
C GLN A 339 -4.38 -10.90 -7.15
N ARG A 340 -3.30 -11.69 -7.25
CA ARG A 340 -1.97 -11.27 -6.79
C ARG A 340 -1.42 -10.15 -7.67
N VAL A 341 -1.91 -8.95 -7.41
CA VAL A 341 -1.68 -7.76 -8.22
C VAL A 341 -1.35 -6.58 -7.35
N ILE A 342 -0.36 -5.81 -7.80
CA ILE A 342 0.00 -4.51 -7.24
C ILE A 342 -0.55 -3.43 -8.16
N TYR A 343 -1.55 -2.70 -7.66
CA TYR A 343 -2.00 -1.46 -8.26
C TYR A 343 -1.00 -0.37 -7.91
N CYS A 344 -0.20 0.02 -8.90
CA CYS A 344 0.79 1.07 -8.78
C CYS A 344 0.41 2.22 -9.74
N MET A 345 0.75 3.46 -9.36
CA MET A 345 0.34 4.66 -10.11
C MET A 345 -1.17 4.70 -10.41
N SER A 346 -2.05 4.30 -9.48
CA SER A 346 -3.49 4.11 -9.73
C SER A 346 -4.39 5.15 -9.04
N HIS A 347 -3.81 6.28 -8.63
CA HIS A 347 -4.40 7.29 -7.74
C HIS A 347 -5.37 8.26 -8.45
N VAL A 348 -6.36 7.72 -9.17
CA VAL A 348 -7.38 8.53 -9.87
C VAL A 348 -8.79 8.06 -9.51
N PRO A 349 -9.78 8.97 -9.39
CA PRO A 349 -11.14 8.63 -8.98
C PRO A 349 -11.75 7.44 -9.70
N GLN A 350 -11.50 7.35 -11.01
CA GLN A 350 -12.01 6.27 -11.82
C GLN A 350 -11.57 4.92 -11.28
N ILE A 351 -10.28 4.74 -10.96
CA ILE A 351 -9.75 3.47 -10.44
C ILE A 351 -10.15 3.28 -8.98
N LEU A 352 -9.99 4.33 -8.16
CA LEU A 352 -10.26 4.24 -6.73
C LEU A 352 -11.71 3.82 -6.44
N TYR A 353 -12.70 4.40 -7.13
CA TYR A 353 -14.11 4.16 -6.83
C TYR A 353 -14.71 3.00 -7.61
N THR A 354 -14.22 2.69 -8.81
CA THR A 354 -14.80 1.62 -9.64
C THR A 354 -14.05 0.29 -9.52
N ALA A 355 -12.76 0.28 -9.14
CA ALA A 355 -12.00 -0.95 -8.94
C ALA A 355 -11.73 -1.22 -7.45
N LEU A 356 -11.24 -0.24 -6.71
CA LEU A 356 -10.65 -0.47 -5.37
C LEU A 356 -11.60 -0.26 -4.18
N LEU A 357 -12.74 0.41 -4.41
CA LEU A 357 -13.77 0.62 -3.39
C LEU A 357 -14.79 -0.55 -3.34
N ARG A 358 -14.79 -1.44 -4.34
CA ARG A 358 -15.70 -2.58 -4.39
C ARG A 358 -15.34 -3.58 -3.30
N ASP A 359 -16.35 -4.06 -2.60
CA ASP A 359 -16.23 -5.15 -1.63
C ASP A 359 -16.68 -6.45 -2.28
N ASP A 360 -15.84 -6.99 -3.17
CA ASP A 360 -16.05 -8.30 -3.79
C ASP A 360 -15.36 -9.44 -3.03
N GLY A 361 -14.96 -9.17 -1.77
CA GLY A 361 -14.27 -10.11 -0.90
C GLY A 361 -12.77 -10.24 -1.17
N MET A 362 -12.23 -9.54 -2.18
CA MET A 362 -10.84 -9.68 -2.60
C MET A 362 -10.06 -8.40 -2.30
N LYS A 363 -8.83 -8.54 -1.79
CA LYS A 363 -7.93 -7.42 -1.47
C LYS A 363 -6.70 -7.46 -2.36
N VAL A 364 -6.37 -6.32 -2.95
CA VAL A 364 -5.18 -6.13 -3.79
C VAL A 364 -4.17 -5.23 -3.09
N PHE A 365 -2.91 -5.27 -3.53
CA PHE A 365 -1.91 -4.33 -3.01
C PHE A 365 -2.09 -3.00 -3.73
N LEU A 366 -2.18 -1.91 -2.96
CA LEU A 366 -2.18 -0.56 -3.51
C LEU A 366 -0.91 0.16 -3.07
N ARG A 367 -0.02 0.45 -4.02
CA ARG A 367 1.18 1.24 -3.80
C ARG A 367 0.84 2.71 -4.01
N TYR A 368 0.82 3.47 -2.91
CA TYR A 368 0.42 4.89 -2.90
C TYR A 368 1.43 5.87 -2.33
N SER A 369 2.67 5.42 -2.19
CA SER A 369 3.78 6.30 -1.84
C SER A 369 3.95 7.42 -2.87
N MET A 370 4.37 8.60 -2.39
CA MET A 370 4.55 9.79 -3.21
C MET A 370 5.90 10.46 -2.97
N ALA A 371 6.55 10.90 -4.04
CA ALA A 371 7.71 11.79 -4.04
C ALA A 371 7.46 13.15 -3.34
N TYR A 372 8.51 13.78 -2.83
CA TYR A 372 8.42 15.09 -2.19
C TYR A 372 7.86 16.16 -3.15
N PRO A 373 6.86 17.00 -2.76
CA PRO A 373 6.11 17.86 -3.67
C PRO A 373 6.90 19.04 -4.26
N ASP A 374 8.05 19.42 -3.69
CA ASP A 374 8.88 20.53 -4.19
C ASP A 374 9.91 20.06 -5.24
N THR A 375 9.37 19.43 -6.29
CA THR A 375 10.12 18.77 -7.36
C THR A 375 10.87 19.72 -8.30
N MET A 376 10.93 21.03 -8.04
CA MET A 376 11.75 21.96 -8.84
C MET A 376 13.27 21.73 -8.70
N LEU A 377 13.73 20.91 -7.75
CA LEU A 377 15.12 20.42 -7.71
C LEU A 377 15.34 19.11 -8.49
N MET A 378 14.29 18.51 -9.06
CA MET A 378 14.31 17.18 -9.69
C MET A 378 14.24 17.23 -11.24
N HIS A 379 14.73 18.29 -11.88
CA HIS A 379 14.65 18.51 -13.35
C HIS A 379 15.36 17.47 -14.24
N SER A 380 15.93 16.39 -13.69
CA SER A 380 16.72 15.41 -14.45
C SER A 380 16.33 13.94 -14.23
N LYS A 381 15.31 13.63 -13.44
CA LYS A 381 14.90 12.24 -13.20
C LYS A 381 13.39 12.09 -13.37
N VAL A 382 13.01 11.34 -14.41
CA VAL A 382 11.62 10.97 -14.78
C VAL A 382 10.99 9.98 -13.79
N ASP A 383 11.75 9.57 -12.78
CA ASP A 383 11.38 8.60 -11.75
C ASP A 383 10.90 9.33 -10.51
N LEU A 384 9.75 8.96 -9.96
CA LEU A 384 9.03 9.58 -8.83
C LEU A 384 8.78 8.60 -7.67
N ASP A 385 9.61 7.56 -7.59
CA ASP A 385 9.54 6.50 -6.57
C ASP A 385 10.25 6.81 -5.24
N PHE A 386 10.52 5.78 -4.43
CA PHE A 386 11.41 5.88 -3.27
C PHE A 386 12.81 6.33 -3.71
N TYR A 387 13.28 7.46 -3.15
CA TYR A 387 14.60 8.02 -3.46
C TYR A 387 15.58 7.83 -2.29
N PRO A 388 16.38 6.75 -2.29
CA PRO A 388 17.35 6.50 -1.23
C PRO A 388 18.43 7.59 -1.10
N ASN A 389 18.65 8.37 -2.15
CA ASN A 389 19.71 9.37 -2.22
C ASN A 389 19.26 10.79 -1.85
N ILE A 390 17.99 10.98 -1.45
CA ILE A 390 17.43 12.30 -1.14
C ILE A 390 16.98 12.31 0.33
N PRO A 391 17.75 12.91 1.24
CA PRO A 391 17.44 12.95 2.67
C PRO A 391 16.00 13.35 2.99
N GLN A 392 15.48 14.40 2.35
CA GLN A 392 14.15 14.94 2.59
C GLN A 392 13.01 14.00 2.14
N SER A 393 13.26 13.10 1.17
CA SER A 393 12.19 12.19 0.73
C SER A 393 11.87 11.12 1.76
N HIS A 394 12.79 10.75 2.66
CA HIS A 394 12.56 9.68 3.63
C HIS A 394 11.45 10.03 4.63
N SER A 395 11.57 11.17 5.30
CA SER A 395 10.57 11.58 6.29
C SER A 395 9.24 11.97 5.63
N TRP A 396 9.29 12.56 4.42
CA TRP A 396 8.09 12.82 3.61
C TRP A 396 7.37 11.54 3.23
N HIS A 397 8.10 10.50 2.83
CA HIS A 397 7.52 9.22 2.41
C HIS A 397 6.69 8.61 3.54
N ILE A 398 7.22 8.57 4.76
CA ILE A 398 6.51 8.04 5.93
C ILE A 398 5.28 8.90 6.25
N PHE A 399 5.45 10.22 6.25
CA PHE A 399 4.35 11.16 6.46
C PHE A 399 3.23 10.99 5.42
N ALA A 400 3.57 11.02 4.14
CA ALA A 400 2.61 10.93 3.05
C ALA A 400 1.84 9.61 3.08
N ASN A 401 2.53 8.48 3.32
CA ASN A 401 1.85 7.19 3.42
C ASN A 401 0.87 7.14 4.61
N ALA A 402 1.31 7.58 5.80
CA ALA A 402 0.44 7.59 6.98
C ALA A 402 -0.79 8.50 6.82
N MET A 403 -0.62 9.68 6.21
CA MET A 403 -1.71 10.63 5.99
C MET A 403 -2.65 10.17 4.88
N ASN A 404 -2.11 9.64 3.77
CA ASN A 404 -2.92 9.15 2.65
C ASN A 404 -3.85 7.99 3.07
N MET A 405 -3.50 7.23 4.11
CA MET A 405 -4.37 6.17 4.64
C MET A 405 -5.67 6.63 5.29
N ILE A 406 -5.81 7.92 5.60
CA ILE A 406 -7.13 8.46 5.99
C ILE A 406 -8.15 8.23 4.86
N LEU A 407 -7.72 8.40 3.60
CA LEU A 407 -8.53 8.13 2.41
C LEU A 407 -8.43 6.66 1.98
N PHE A 408 -7.21 6.17 1.74
CA PHE A 408 -7.03 4.83 1.16
C PHE A 408 -7.41 3.69 2.12
N GLY A 409 -7.42 3.93 3.43
CA GLY A 409 -7.93 2.99 4.43
C GLY A 409 -9.43 2.73 4.32
N GLN A 410 -10.15 3.53 3.54
CA GLN A 410 -11.55 3.31 3.24
C GLN A 410 -11.77 2.35 2.05
N LEU A 411 -10.70 1.95 1.34
CA LEU A 411 -10.74 1.04 0.19
C LEU A 411 -10.52 -0.42 0.61
N HIS A 412 -10.81 -1.36 -0.28
CA HIS A 412 -10.62 -2.80 -0.05
C HIS A 412 -9.21 -3.23 -0.51
N ILE A 413 -8.17 -2.71 0.17
CA ILE A 413 -6.77 -2.88 -0.24
C ILE A 413 -5.87 -3.35 0.92
N PHE A 414 -4.68 -3.85 0.58
CA PHE A 414 -3.54 -3.89 1.48
C PHE A 414 -2.61 -2.69 1.19
N PRO A 415 -2.12 -2.01 2.24
CA PRO A 415 -1.35 -0.79 2.07
C PRO A 415 0.12 -1.10 1.71
N ASP A 416 0.48 -0.98 0.43
CA ASP A 416 1.87 -1.08 0.01
C ASP A 416 2.56 0.28 0.19
N TRP A 417 3.40 0.37 1.23
CA TRP A 417 4.19 1.55 1.57
C TRP A 417 5.47 1.67 0.74
N ASP A 418 5.55 0.93 -0.36
CA ASP A 418 6.66 0.87 -1.30
C ASP A 418 7.95 0.28 -0.73
N MET A 419 8.82 -0.11 -1.64
CA MET A 419 10.12 -0.66 -1.33
C MET A 419 11.03 0.31 -0.57
N PHE A 420 12.04 -0.23 0.10
CA PHE A 420 13.12 0.53 0.73
C PHE A 420 14.43 -0.27 0.72
N GLN A 421 15.54 0.40 1.07
CA GLN A 421 16.85 -0.24 1.20
C GLN A 421 17.20 -0.45 2.68
N THR A 422 17.52 -1.68 3.03
CA THR A 422 17.81 -2.13 4.41
C THR A 422 19.19 -1.70 4.87
N SER A 423 20.13 -1.48 3.95
CA SER A 423 21.50 -1.04 4.23
C SER A 423 21.69 0.47 4.29
N LEU A 424 20.63 1.26 4.08
CA LEU A 424 20.69 2.72 4.12
C LEU A 424 20.73 3.23 5.56
N LEU A 425 21.91 3.21 6.17
CA LEU A 425 22.15 3.36 7.62
C LEU A 425 21.31 4.44 8.34
N GLN A 426 21.14 5.63 7.74
CA GLN A 426 20.42 6.74 8.37
C GLN A 426 18.88 6.58 8.37
N TYR A 427 18.31 5.83 7.42
CA TYR A 427 16.87 5.80 7.18
C TYR A 427 16.27 4.39 7.18
N ALA A 428 17.10 3.35 7.15
CA ALA A 428 16.63 1.98 7.01
C ALA A 428 15.73 1.54 8.18
N SER A 429 16.12 1.85 9.42
CA SER A 429 15.37 1.41 10.61
C SER A 429 14.00 2.07 10.71
N ILE A 430 13.91 3.38 10.43
CA ILE A 430 12.64 4.12 10.44
C ILE A 430 11.71 3.64 9.32
N HIS A 431 12.25 3.30 8.15
CA HIS A 431 11.47 2.69 7.07
C HIS A 431 11.00 1.27 7.41
N ALA A 432 11.86 0.43 7.98
CA ALA A 432 11.49 -0.91 8.44
C ALA A 432 10.32 -0.85 9.43
N ALA A 433 10.42 0.02 10.45
CA ALA A 433 9.35 0.24 11.43
C ALA A 433 8.04 0.67 10.79
N ALA A 434 8.10 1.62 9.86
CA ALA A 434 6.95 2.09 9.11
C ALA A 434 6.26 0.97 8.30
N ARG A 435 7.03 0.10 7.62
CA ARG A 435 6.48 -1.05 6.86
C ARG A 435 5.95 -2.15 7.78
N CYS A 436 6.63 -2.47 8.88
CA CYS A 436 6.11 -3.43 9.86
C CYS A 436 4.76 -2.97 10.43
N LEU A 437 4.63 -1.68 10.71
CA LEU A 437 3.41 -1.10 11.25
C LEU A 437 2.30 -0.95 10.20
N SER A 438 2.61 -0.87 8.90
CA SER A 438 1.66 -0.45 7.84
C SER A 438 0.39 -1.29 7.75
N GLY A 439 0.49 -2.59 8.09
CA GLY A 439 -0.58 -3.56 7.84
C GLY A 439 -0.58 -4.15 6.43
N GLY A 440 0.44 -3.83 5.62
CA GLY A 440 0.64 -4.34 4.26
C GLY A 440 1.97 -5.08 4.07
N PRO A 441 2.35 -5.37 2.82
CA PRO A 441 3.55 -6.15 2.50
C PRO A 441 4.84 -5.38 2.80
N ILE A 442 5.95 -6.12 2.96
CA ILE A 442 7.29 -5.57 3.11
C ILE A 442 8.07 -5.79 1.81
N PHE A 443 8.36 -4.72 1.08
CA PHE A 443 9.22 -4.74 -0.09
C PHE A 443 10.62 -4.18 0.25
N ILE A 444 11.67 -4.90 -0.16
CA ILE A 444 13.06 -4.46 -0.13
C ILE A 444 13.62 -4.37 -1.55
N THR A 445 14.60 -3.49 -1.76
CA THR A 445 15.24 -3.26 -3.07
C THR A 445 16.72 -2.94 -2.91
N ASP A 446 17.37 -3.71 -2.04
CA ASP A 446 18.79 -3.59 -1.78
C ASP A 446 19.63 -3.82 -3.03
N SER A 447 20.70 -3.06 -3.17
CA SER A 447 21.75 -3.41 -4.13
C SER A 447 22.49 -4.67 -3.67
N PRO A 448 23.04 -5.48 -4.61
CA PRO A 448 23.88 -6.62 -4.25
C PRO A 448 24.97 -6.23 -3.25
N GLU A 449 25.32 -7.15 -2.34
CA GLU A 449 26.31 -6.97 -1.27
C GLU A 449 25.91 -5.96 -0.17
N SER A 450 24.76 -5.28 -0.29
CA SER A 450 24.34 -4.20 0.60
C SER A 450 23.04 -4.55 1.35
N HIS A 451 23.15 -5.46 2.31
CA HIS A 451 22.01 -6.01 3.06
C HIS A 451 22.20 -5.89 4.57
N ASP A 452 21.17 -5.45 5.29
CA ASP A 452 21.14 -5.52 6.76
C ASP A 452 20.28 -6.68 7.24
N ARG A 453 20.92 -7.83 7.46
CA ARG A 453 20.28 -9.04 8.00
C ARG A 453 19.64 -8.81 9.35
N HIS A 454 20.27 -8.04 10.24
CA HIS A 454 19.77 -7.82 11.59
C HIS A 454 18.47 -7.01 11.54
N LEU A 455 18.45 -5.96 10.72
CA LEU A 455 17.23 -5.19 10.49
C LEU A 455 16.12 -6.06 9.91
N VAL A 456 16.39 -6.84 8.86
CA VAL A 456 15.38 -7.74 8.29
C VAL A 456 14.86 -8.73 9.33
N SER A 457 15.73 -9.31 10.16
CA SER A 457 15.33 -10.26 11.22
C SER A 457 14.42 -9.64 12.29
N SER A 458 14.46 -8.32 12.50
CA SER A 458 13.54 -7.63 13.40
C SER A 458 12.14 -7.42 12.78
N MET A 459 12.02 -7.48 11.45
CA MET A 459 10.75 -7.32 10.73
C MET A 459 9.96 -8.63 10.63
N VAL A 460 10.64 -9.77 10.69
CA VAL A 460 10.08 -11.10 10.40
C VAL A 460 10.30 -12.10 11.52
N SER A 461 9.47 -13.13 11.57
CA SER A 461 9.63 -14.24 12.51
C SER A 461 10.93 -15.00 12.28
N THR A 462 11.33 -15.82 13.26
CA THR A 462 12.33 -16.85 12.99
C THR A 462 11.79 -17.83 11.95
N ALA A 463 12.62 -18.18 10.96
CA ALA A 463 12.26 -19.17 9.95
C ALA A 463 12.07 -20.56 10.60
N PRO A 464 10.96 -21.28 10.33
CA PRO A 464 10.75 -22.63 10.86
C PRO A 464 11.75 -23.68 10.37
N SER A 465 12.24 -23.50 9.15
CA SER A 465 13.25 -24.34 8.53
C SER A 465 13.95 -23.56 7.42
N SER A 466 15.02 -24.12 6.83
CA SER A 466 15.67 -23.50 5.67
C SER A 466 14.78 -23.44 4.41
N LYS A 467 13.68 -24.21 4.36
CA LYS A 467 12.74 -24.30 3.22
C LYS A 467 11.42 -23.55 3.43
N THR A 468 11.23 -23.02 4.64
CA THR A 468 10.04 -22.26 5.02
C THR A 468 10.49 -20.84 5.34
N PRO A 469 10.19 -19.87 4.46
CA PRO A 469 10.66 -18.51 4.68
C PRO A 469 10.04 -17.91 5.94
N PRO A 470 10.69 -16.90 6.54
CA PRO A 470 10.18 -16.20 7.70
C PRO A 470 8.94 -15.36 7.35
N ARG A 471 8.08 -15.14 8.34
CA ARG A 471 6.82 -14.40 8.18
C ARG A 471 6.94 -12.98 8.72
N ALA A 472 6.58 -11.98 7.93
CA ALA A 472 6.35 -10.62 8.41
C ALA A 472 5.19 -10.59 9.42
N LEU A 473 5.42 -10.01 10.59
CA LEU A 473 4.42 -9.97 11.66
C LEU A 473 3.49 -8.77 11.48
N ARG A 474 2.66 -8.86 10.45
CA ARG A 474 1.78 -7.79 10.00
C ARG A 474 0.58 -7.59 10.95
N PRO A 475 0.29 -6.34 11.37
CA PRO A 475 -0.96 -6.00 12.04
C PRO A 475 -2.20 -6.31 11.19
N SER A 476 -3.38 -6.38 11.82
CA SER A 476 -4.62 -6.79 11.13
C SER A 476 -5.27 -5.65 10.36
N GLU A 477 -5.12 -4.42 10.85
CA GLU A 477 -5.71 -3.22 10.23
C GLU A 477 -4.68 -2.47 9.39
N THR A 478 -5.11 -1.37 8.78
CA THR A 478 -4.21 -0.47 8.04
C THR A 478 -3.72 0.68 8.92
N ALA A 479 -2.46 1.05 8.76
CA ALA A 479 -1.85 2.12 9.55
C ALA A 479 -2.27 3.50 9.05
N TYR A 480 -2.68 4.39 9.96
CA TYR A 480 -3.10 5.75 9.63
C TYR A 480 -2.55 6.78 10.61
N ALA A 481 -2.34 8.01 10.15
CA ALA A 481 -1.92 9.11 10.99
C ALA A 481 -2.99 9.44 12.05
N ALA A 482 -2.59 9.51 13.32
CA ALA A 482 -3.51 9.75 14.43
C ALA A 482 -4.13 11.16 14.36
N ASP A 483 -3.33 12.17 14.04
CA ASP A 483 -3.78 13.55 13.85
C ASP A 483 -3.82 13.88 12.35
N PRO A 484 -5.02 14.00 11.74
CA PRO A 484 -5.16 14.30 10.33
C PRO A 484 -4.79 15.75 9.98
N TYR A 485 -4.62 16.62 10.97
CA TYR A 485 -4.27 18.04 10.79
C TYR A 485 -2.79 18.32 11.03
N LEU A 486 -1.99 17.27 11.31
CA LEU A 486 -0.55 17.37 11.45
C LEU A 486 0.10 17.81 10.13
N GLY A 487 0.62 19.05 10.08
CA GLY A 487 1.39 19.52 8.93
C GLY A 487 2.80 18.93 8.92
N TYR A 488 3.32 18.56 7.74
CA TYR A 488 4.67 17.98 7.59
C TYR A 488 5.78 18.83 8.23
N LEU A 489 5.71 20.15 8.05
CA LEU A 489 6.70 21.10 8.56
C LEU A 489 6.35 21.66 9.96
N SER A 490 5.43 21.03 10.69
CA SER A 490 4.97 21.53 11.98
C SER A 490 5.95 21.30 13.14
N ASN A 491 7.08 20.62 12.90
CA ASN A 491 8.03 20.16 13.94
C ASN A 491 7.34 19.39 15.06
N ARG A 492 6.54 18.41 14.64
CA ARG A 492 5.78 17.54 15.54
C ARG A 492 6.07 16.07 15.26
N LEU A 493 5.94 15.23 16.28
CA LEU A 493 6.04 13.78 16.14
C LEU A 493 4.84 13.24 15.35
N LEU A 494 5.12 12.45 14.31
CA LEU A 494 4.09 11.74 13.57
C LEU A 494 3.68 10.49 14.33
N CYS A 495 2.47 10.48 14.88
CA CYS A 495 1.87 9.31 15.49
C CYS A 495 1.04 8.54 14.46
N VAL A 496 1.29 7.25 14.31
CA VAL A 496 0.61 6.35 13.37
C VAL A 496 -0.01 5.20 14.15
N LYS A 497 -1.33 5.04 14.05
CA LYS A 497 -2.08 3.99 14.75
C LYS A 497 -2.25 2.77 13.86
N ASN A 498 -2.13 1.59 14.45
CA ASN A 498 -2.63 0.34 13.87
C ASN A 498 -3.10 -0.58 15.03
N SER A 499 -3.65 -1.74 14.72
CA SER A 499 -3.98 -2.74 15.71
C SER A 499 -3.95 -4.14 15.12
N TYR A 500 -3.85 -5.10 16.01
CA TYR A 500 -3.86 -6.51 15.68
C TYR A 500 -4.98 -7.20 16.45
N LEU A 501 -5.83 -7.94 15.75
CA LEU A 501 -6.94 -8.68 16.31
C LEU A 501 -6.52 -10.15 16.46
N ASN A 502 -6.66 -10.67 17.68
CA ASN A 502 -6.45 -12.08 18.01
C ASN A 502 -7.66 -12.63 18.78
N ALA A 503 -7.63 -13.90 19.18
CA ALA A 503 -8.75 -14.53 19.87
C ALA A 503 -9.11 -13.86 21.23
N ASN A 504 -8.17 -13.15 21.84
CA ASN A 504 -8.36 -12.42 23.11
C ASN A 504 -8.86 -10.99 22.90
N GLY A 505 -8.98 -10.54 21.65
CA GLY A 505 -9.42 -9.19 21.29
C GLY A 505 -8.31 -8.36 20.64
N ARG A 506 -8.47 -7.04 20.72
CA ARG A 506 -7.63 -6.10 19.98
C ARG A 506 -6.41 -5.69 20.81
N VAL A 507 -5.22 -5.89 20.25
CA VAL A 507 -3.97 -5.30 20.71
C VAL A 507 -3.75 -4.01 19.92
N HIS A 508 -3.46 -2.91 20.62
CA HIS A 508 -3.31 -1.60 20.01
C HIS A 508 -1.83 -1.31 19.76
N LEU A 509 -1.51 -0.73 18.60
CA LEU A 509 -0.16 -0.37 18.20
C LEU A 509 -0.09 1.13 17.89
N LEU A 510 0.97 1.78 18.33
CA LEU A 510 1.26 3.17 17.99
C LEU A 510 2.73 3.31 17.59
N GLY A 511 2.97 3.59 16.33
CA GLY A 511 4.26 4.09 15.87
C GLY A 511 4.37 5.59 16.12
N VAL A 512 5.50 6.03 16.66
CA VAL A 512 5.84 7.43 16.82
C VAL A 512 7.13 7.68 16.04
N PHE A 513 7.07 8.56 15.06
CA PHE A 513 8.16 8.83 14.12
C PHE A 513 8.57 10.29 14.21
N ASN A 514 9.86 10.57 14.45
CA ASN A 514 10.39 11.92 14.32
C ASN A 514 10.76 12.20 12.86
N ILE A 515 9.80 12.77 12.14
CA ILE A 515 9.95 13.18 10.74
C ILE A 515 10.58 14.57 10.57
N SER A 516 10.94 15.23 11.68
CA SER A 516 11.62 16.54 11.69
C SER A 516 13.14 16.39 11.66
N SER A 517 13.85 17.53 11.58
CA SER A 517 15.32 17.58 11.60
C SER A 517 15.90 17.84 13.00
N THR A 518 15.09 17.86 14.05
CA THR A 518 15.52 18.18 15.42
C THR A 518 15.00 17.16 16.42
N TYR A 519 15.65 17.06 17.59
CA TYR A 519 15.09 16.36 18.73
C TYR A 519 13.73 16.95 19.13
N LEU A 520 12.74 16.08 19.33
CA LEU A 520 11.40 16.48 19.76
C LEU A 520 10.97 15.68 20.99
N VAL A 521 10.22 16.35 21.86
CA VAL A 521 9.54 15.73 23.01
C VAL A 521 8.09 16.17 23.02
N GLU A 522 7.19 15.21 23.09
CA GLU A 522 5.75 15.48 23.11
C GLU A 522 4.99 14.63 24.12
N LEU A 523 3.84 15.17 24.53
CA LEU A 523 2.80 14.40 25.19
C LEU A 523 1.94 13.73 24.12
N VAL A 524 2.03 12.42 24.06
CA VAL A 524 1.26 11.57 23.17
C VAL A 524 0.06 11.01 23.91
N GLY A 525 -1.13 11.13 23.32
CA GLY A 525 -2.38 10.66 23.90
C GLY A 525 -2.54 9.14 23.88
N ALA A 526 -3.50 8.65 24.66
CA ALA A 526 -3.85 7.25 24.72
C ALA A 526 -4.26 6.72 23.33
N PHE A 527 -3.74 5.53 23.00
CA PHE A 527 -4.07 4.80 21.77
C PHE A 527 -4.77 3.47 22.04
N TRP A 528 -5.05 3.18 23.31
CA TRP A 528 -5.90 2.12 23.82
C TRP A 528 -7.24 2.72 24.28
N PRO A 529 -8.32 1.93 24.38
CA PRO A 529 -9.62 2.43 24.81
C PRO A 529 -9.63 2.80 26.30
N SER A 530 -10.53 3.71 26.67
CA SER A 530 -10.78 4.06 28.07
C SER A 530 -11.35 2.87 28.85
N GLY A 531 -10.90 2.68 30.09
CA GLY A 531 -11.33 1.57 30.95
C GLY A 531 -10.53 0.29 30.70
N GLY A 532 -10.60 -0.63 31.68
CA GLY A 532 -9.75 -1.83 31.71
C GLY A 532 -8.34 -1.57 32.24
N GLU A 533 -7.61 -2.66 32.49
CA GLU A 533 -6.19 -2.60 32.86
C GLU A 533 -5.33 -2.88 31.63
N TRP A 534 -4.32 -2.04 31.41
CA TRP A 534 -3.45 -2.10 30.23
C TRP A 534 -1.98 -2.13 30.64
N VAL A 535 -1.15 -2.74 29.81
CA VAL A 535 0.31 -2.65 29.87
C VAL A 535 0.82 -2.16 28.52
N ILE A 536 1.78 -1.23 28.56
CA ILE A 536 2.38 -0.63 27.38
C ILE A 536 3.84 -1.08 27.30
N ARG A 537 4.25 -1.52 26.12
CA ARG A 537 5.65 -1.84 25.80
C ARG A 537 6.16 -0.92 24.69
N GLY A 538 7.33 -0.30 24.87
CA GLY A 538 8.12 0.26 23.77
C GLY A 538 9.06 -0.78 23.18
N HIS A 539 9.20 -0.82 21.86
CA HIS A 539 10.08 -1.75 21.15
C HIS A 539 11.55 -1.34 21.29
N ASN A 540 11.94 -0.13 20.90
CA ASN A 540 13.35 0.27 20.89
C ASN A 540 13.92 0.40 22.30
N ASN A 541 13.21 1.04 23.21
CA ASN A 541 13.66 1.17 24.60
C ASN A 541 13.43 -0.09 25.45
N GLN A 542 12.70 -1.09 24.93
CA GLN A 542 12.31 -2.32 25.64
C GLN A 542 11.60 -2.07 26.98
N SER A 543 11.11 -0.86 27.22
CA SER A 543 10.42 -0.48 28.45
C SER A 543 9.03 -1.11 28.47
N VAL A 544 8.61 -1.55 29.65
CA VAL A 544 7.25 -2.03 29.90
C VAL A 544 6.74 -1.22 31.08
N LYS A 545 5.51 -0.70 31.03
CA LYS A 545 4.91 0.07 32.12
C LYS A 545 3.39 -0.05 32.16
N LYS A 546 2.80 0.16 33.35
CA LYS A 546 1.38 0.46 33.48
C LYS A 546 1.17 1.94 33.07
N PRO A 547 0.17 2.27 32.25
CA PRO A 547 -0.18 3.67 32.03
C PRO A 547 -0.71 4.28 33.33
N GLU A 548 -0.17 5.43 33.72
CA GLU A 548 -0.60 6.21 34.90
C GLU A 548 -1.67 7.26 34.55
N GLY A 549 -2.14 7.27 33.30
CA GLY A 549 -3.12 8.21 32.76
C GLY A 549 -3.25 8.04 31.25
N GLU A 550 -3.88 9.02 30.60
CA GLU A 550 -4.13 9.02 29.15
C GLU A 550 -3.03 9.70 28.32
N LEU A 551 -1.94 10.16 28.95
CA LEU A 551 -0.84 10.84 28.27
C LEU A 551 0.49 10.14 28.58
N MET A 552 1.37 10.11 27.58
CA MET A 552 2.74 9.63 27.73
C MET A 552 3.75 10.62 27.16
N VAL A 553 4.89 10.79 27.83
CA VAL A 553 6.01 11.57 27.31
C VAL A 553 6.81 10.68 26.36
N VAL A 554 7.03 11.17 25.14
CA VAL A 554 7.87 10.51 24.14
C VAL A 554 8.89 11.53 23.62
N GLY A 555 10.17 11.18 23.72
CA GLY A 555 11.28 11.98 23.19
C GLY A 555 12.07 11.17 22.16
N LEU A 556 12.31 11.74 20.99
CA LEU A 556 12.99 11.08 19.87
C LEU A 556 13.97 12.03 19.18
N GLU A 557 15.16 11.56 18.85
CA GLU A 557 16.10 12.28 17.99
C GLU A 557 15.56 12.39 16.56
N ALA A 558 16.16 13.28 15.76
CA ALA A 558 15.78 13.43 14.36
C ALA A 558 15.98 12.10 13.60
N GLY A 559 14.94 11.60 12.93
CA GLY A 559 14.99 10.31 12.23
C GLY A 559 14.78 9.08 13.12
N ASP A 560 14.64 9.25 14.43
CA ASP A 560 14.31 8.15 15.34
C ASP A 560 12.81 7.83 15.36
N TRP A 561 12.50 6.67 15.90
CA TRP A 561 11.15 6.14 16.02
C TRP A 561 10.98 5.26 17.25
N GLU A 562 9.74 4.98 17.59
CA GLU A 562 9.34 3.97 18.58
C GLU A 562 8.03 3.31 18.15
N ILE A 563 7.86 2.02 18.46
CA ILE A 563 6.57 1.33 18.34
C ILE A 563 6.12 0.91 19.73
N PHE A 564 4.98 1.46 20.15
CA PHE A 564 4.32 1.09 21.38
C PHE A 564 3.25 0.04 21.13
N THR A 565 3.23 -0.99 21.97
CA THR A 565 2.18 -2.01 22.02
C THR A 565 1.41 -1.84 23.33
N ALA A 566 0.10 -1.66 23.25
CA ALA A 566 -0.79 -1.71 24.42
C ALA A 566 -1.61 -3.01 24.39
N ALA A 567 -1.41 -3.85 25.40
CA ALA A 567 -2.13 -5.11 25.59
C ALA A 567 -2.97 -5.08 26.87
N ALA A 568 -4.15 -5.69 26.80
CA ALA A 568 -5.03 -5.84 27.95
C ALA A 568 -4.40 -6.76 29.00
N VAL A 569 -4.68 -6.46 30.26
CA VAL A 569 -4.28 -7.28 31.40
C VAL A 569 -5.47 -8.15 31.81
N GLU A 570 -5.25 -9.46 31.83
CA GLU A 570 -6.20 -10.43 32.37
C GLU A 570 -5.52 -11.16 33.53
N ASP A 571 -6.19 -11.14 34.68
CA ASP A 571 -5.67 -11.71 35.93
C ASP A 571 -4.18 -11.36 36.17
N LYS A 572 -3.84 -10.06 36.11
CA LYS A 572 -2.47 -9.52 36.31
C LYS A 572 -1.42 -10.04 35.32
N VAL A 573 -1.83 -10.58 34.18
CA VAL A 573 -0.96 -11.04 33.10
C VAL A 573 -1.31 -10.28 31.82
N ALA A 574 -0.29 -9.90 31.04
CA ALA A 574 -0.46 -9.38 29.70
C ALA A 574 0.55 -10.05 28.76
N VAL A 575 0.12 -10.39 27.55
CA VAL A 575 0.97 -11.01 26.53
C VAL A 575 1.28 -9.98 25.45
N LEU A 576 2.57 -9.65 25.30
CA LEU A 576 3.05 -8.54 24.45
C LEU A 576 3.62 -9.02 23.11
N GLY A 577 3.73 -10.33 22.90
CA GLY A 577 4.25 -10.95 21.68
C GLY A 577 5.76 -11.18 21.65
N LEU A 578 6.30 -11.36 20.44
CA LEU A 578 7.72 -11.67 20.23
C LEU A 578 8.62 -10.46 20.54
N LYS A 579 9.67 -10.68 21.33
CA LYS A 579 10.52 -9.60 21.87
C LYS A 579 11.32 -8.87 20.79
N GLU A 580 11.96 -9.63 19.91
CA GLU A 580 12.91 -9.07 18.93
C GLU A 580 12.22 -8.43 17.73
N ASN A 581 10.90 -8.60 17.59
CA ASN A 581 10.17 -8.09 16.45
C ASN A 581 9.48 -6.75 16.71
N MET A 582 9.54 -5.87 15.71
CA MET A 582 8.96 -4.52 15.75
C MET A 582 7.46 -4.54 16.09
N THR A 583 6.72 -5.43 15.44
CA THR A 583 5.27 -5.65 15.65
C THR A 583 5.00 -7.04 16.23
N GLY A 584 5.85 -7.49 17.16
CA GLY A 584 5.82 -8.84 17.72
C GLY A 584 4.49 -9.30 18.33
N ALA A 585 3.60 -8.37 18.71
CA ALA A 585 2.23 -8.65 19.14
C ALA A 585 1.43 -9.45 18.09
N ALA A 586 1.69 -9.21 16.80
CA ALA A 586 1.08 -9.89 15.69
C ALA A 586 1.52 -11.36 15.55
N ALA A 587 2.35 -11.90 16.44
CA ALA A 587 2.64 -13.33 16.50
C ALA A 587 1.66 -14.12 17.38
N VAL A 588 0.88 -13.46 18.23
CA VAL A 588 0.02 -14.11 19.23
C VAL A 588 -1.33 -14.44 18.62
N SER A 589 -1.71 -15.71 18.54
CA SER A 589 -3.05 -16.10 18.07
C SER A 589 -4.05 -16.08 19.22
N ARG A 590 -3.66 -16.68 20.35
CA ARG A 590 -4.47 -16.73 21.56
C ARG A 590 -3.59 -16.90 22.78
N TRP A 591 -4.12 -16.56 23.94
CA TRP A 591 -3.54 -16.88 25.24
C TRP A 591 -4.63 -17.06 26.30
N SER A 592 -4.30 -17.71 27.40
CA SER A 592 -5.19 -17.88 28.56
C SER A 592 -4.39 -17.90 29.85
N VAL A 593 -5.07 -17.60 30.95
CA VAL A 593 -4.51 -17.67 32.30
C VAL A 593 -5.46 -18.43 33.19
N GLU A 594 -4.96 -19.50 33.79
CA GLU A 594 -5.70 -20.31 34.76
C GLU A 594 -5.03 -20.15 36.13
N THR A 595 -5.81 -19.71 37.12
CA THR A 595 -5.34 -19.58 38.51
C THR A 595 -5.78 -20.80 39.30
N GLY A 596 -4.83 -21.65 39.64
CA GLY A 596 -5.01 -22.82 40.49
C GLY A 596 -4.43 -22.62 41.90
N GLU A 597 -4.52 -23.65 42.74
CA GLU A 597 -3.99 -23.62 44.11
C GLU A 597 -2.46 -23.47 44.17
N GLU A 598 -1.74 -23.96 43.15
CA GLU A 598 -0.27 -23.95 43.08
C GLU A 598 0.32 -22.72 42.37
N GLY A 599 -0.53 -21.87 41.76
CA GLY A 599 -0.08 -20.67 41.03
C GLY A 599 -0.90 -20.35 39.79
N LYS A 600 -0.28 -19.62 38.86
CA LYS A 600 -0.89 -19.23 37.58
C LYS A 600 -0.26 -20.01 36.44
N GLU A 601 -1.07 -20.72 35.67
CA GLU A 601 -0.69 -21.31 34.39
C GLU A 601 -1.01 -20.29 33.29
N ILE A 602 -0.05 -20.03 32.40
CA ILE A 602 -0.20 -19.12 31.27
C ILE A 602 0.05 -19.92 30.01
N GLN A 603 -0.96 -20.06 29.17
CA GLN A 603 -0.83 -20.70 27.86
C GLN A 603 -0.84 -19.62 26.78
N VAL A 604 0.09 -19.70 25.83
CA VAL A 604 0.18 -18.76 24.71
C VAL A 604 0.38 -19.55 23.42
N GLU A 605 -0.51 -19.36 22.46
CA GLU A 605 -0.37 -19.87 21.11
C GLU A 605 0.23 -18.80 20.20
N LEU A 606 1.26 -19.19 19.47
CA LEU A 606 1.95 -18.34 18.51
C LEU A 606 1.77 -18.89 17.10
N ARG A 607 1.47 -18.01 16.15
CA ARG A 607 1.46 -18.32 14.71
C ARG A 607 2.82 -18.15 14.04
N ALA A 608 3.87 -17.87 14.83
CA ALA A 608 5.21 -17.58 14.36
C ALA A 608 6.26 -17.96 15.41
N LEU A 609 7.43 -18.42 14.97
CA LEU A 609 8.53 -18.74 15.87
C LEU A 609 9.30 -17.48 16.30
N GLY A 610 9.76 -17.47 17.54
CA GLY A 610 10.61 -16.43 18.10
C GLY A 610 10.67 -16.53 19.62
N THR A 611 11.26 -15.51 20.25
CA THR A 611 11.34 -15.42 21.71
C THR A 611 10.13 -14.67 22.28
N LEU A 612 9.27 -15.40 22.99
CA LEU A 612 8.12 -14.85 23.74
C LEU A 612 8.58 -14.19 25.05
N GLY A 613 9.15 -12.98 24.95
CA GLY A 613 9.50 -12.13 26.09
C GLY A 613 10.42 -12.74 27.17
N LYS A 614 10.66 -11.97 28.23
CA LYS A 614 11.18 -12.46 29.51
C LYS A 614 10.06 -12.23 30.53
N ARG A 615 9.76 -13.20 31.40
CA ARG A 615 8.80 -12.99 32.50
C ARG A 615 9.31 -11.86 33.39
N THR A 616 8.65 -10.71 33.36
CA THR A 616 8.91 -9.60 34.27
C THR A 616 7.83 -9.63 35.36
N PRO A 617 8.18 -9.79 36.65
CA PRO A 617 7.20 -9.72 37.72
C PRO A 617 6.48 -8.38 37.69
N TYR A 618 5.16 -8.41 37.74
CA TYR A 618 4.36 -7.22 37.98
C TYR A 618 4.55 -6.80 39.45
N SER A 619 5.58 -6.00 39.74
CA SER A 619 5.73 -5.35 41.04
C SER A 619 5.65 -3.84 40.86
N GLU A 620 4.93 -3.16 41.75
CA GLU A 620 4.87 -1.68 41.80
C GLU A 620 6.27 -1.05 41.94
N THR A 621 7.27 -1.83 42.34
CA THR A 621 8.67 -1.43 42.54
C THR A 621 9.61 -1.65 41.36
N ALA A 622 9.20 -2.37 40.30
CA ALA A 622 10.10 -2.71 39.19
C ALA A 622 10.34 -1.57 38.18
N PHE A 623 9.64 -0.42 38.34
CA PHE A 623 9.65 0.69 37.37
C PHE A 623 10.54 1.87 37.78
N LYS A 624 11.47 1.67 38.73
CA LYS A 624 12.57 2.62 38.97
C LYS A 624 13.88 2.04 38.42
N THR A 625 14.20 2.37 37.18
CA THR A 625 15.56 2.63 36.69
C THR A 625 15.49 3.39 35.38
#